data_AF-A0A1D9LC92-F1
#
_entry.id   AF-A0A1D9LC92-F1
#
_cell.length_a   1.000
_cell.length_b   1.000
_cell.length_c   1.000
_cell.angle_alpha   90.00
_cell.angle_beta   90.00
_cell.angle_gamma   90.00
#
_symmetry.space_group_name_H-M   'P 1'
#
loop_
_entity.id
_entity.type
_entity.pdbx_description
1 polymer ?
#
loop_
_entity_poly.entity_id
_entity_poly.type
_entity_poly.pdbx_seq_one_letter_code
_entity_poly.pdbx_strand_id
1 'polypeptide(L)'
;MTTAALPAVSLEIDASQAPTIYTGKGLNVYFEYIKAMVNEVPDLTTKKGRDRIASLAYKVSQSKTAVEKPGRDYLKLVKELPKKIEDELRDFVTQCDALRDSVRKPLTDWEAEQARIEAERIAAEKAAEEAAALARQIEADHEIGLLMNREHDRLAEEKRQADLRAQQEREAEIGRQAEEKARREVEEKAEAERQEAMRRELEAKLTAERAEQERQAAEQRAKDAEARAASEKAEAEERIRQAEAKAEQDRLEAEERAKQAAIQAEANRIRAAEEAAAAERRRLEREAEAKATEERRRAADTAHRAKVNREALDDLMATGLTEDQAKAVVCAIVKKQVRHVAIQY
;
A
#
# COMPACT_ATOMS: atom_id res chain seq x y z
N MET A 1 -52.56 -30.62 79.76
CA MET A 1 -51.80 -29.73 78.88
C MET A 1 -51.08 -30.59 77.88
N THR A 2 -51.52 -30.53 76.63
CA THR A 2 -51.09 -31.42 75.55
C THR A 2 -49.65 -31.08 75.18
N THR A 3 -48.73 -32.01 75.46
CA THR A 3 -47.33 -31.94 75.06
C THR A 3 -47.29 -31.97 73.53
N ALA A 4 -47.22 -30.79 72.90
CA ALA A 4 -46.97 -30.69 71.48
C ALA A 4 -45.59 -31.28 71.22
N ALA A 5 -45.54 -32.41 70.49
CA ALA A 5 -44.30 -33.05 70.11
C ALA A 5 -43.42 -32.02 69.37
N LEU A 6 -42.21 -31.79 69.89
CA LEU A 6 -41.22 -30.93 69.26
C LEU A 6 -40.94 -31.47 67.84
N PRO A 7 -40.96 -30.65 66.79
CA PRO A 7 -40.58 -31.11 65.46
C PRO A 7 -39.13 -31.58 65.53
N ALA A 8 -38.85 -32.78 65.00
CA ALA A 8 -37.54 -33.39 64.98
C ALA A 8 -36.62 -32.65 63.99
N VAL A 9 -36.13 -31.49 64.40
CA VAL A 9 -35.27 -30.62 63.60
C VAL A 9 -33.92 -30.52 64.31
N SER A 10 -32.88 -31.06 63.67
CA SER A 10 -31.51 -30.83 64.13
C SER A 10 -31.12 -29.38 63.86
N LEU A 11 -30.51 -28.71 64.83
CA LEU A 11 -29.97 -27.36 64.67
C LEU A 11 -28.62 -27.34 63.91
N GLU A 12 -28.04 -28.52 63.67
CA GLU A 12 -26.87 -28.68 62.82
C GLU A 12 -27.32 -28.77 61.36
N ILE A 13 -26.95 -27.77 60.56
CA ILE A 13 -27.26 -27.72 59.12
C ILE A 13 -26.06 -28.28 58.37
N ASP A 14 -26.26 -29.41 57.69
CA ASP A 14 -25.26 -29.99 56.81
C ASP A 14 -25.20 -29.25 55.46
N ALA A 15 -24.02 -29.23 54.82
CA ALA A 15 -23.80 -28.57 53.54
C ALA A 15 -24.69 -29.12 52.41
N SER A 16 -25.06 -30.41 52.46
CA SER A 16 -25.97 -31.05 51.50
C SER A 16 -27.42 -30.57 51.61
N GLN A 17 -27.83 -30.11 52.79
CA GLN A 17 -29.20 -29.65 53.07
C GLN A 17 -29.38 -28.15 52.79
N ALA A 18 -28.28 -27.40 52.69
CA ALA A 18 -28.25 -25.96 52.49
C ALA A 18 -29.06 -25.47 51.26
N PRO A 19 -28.98 -26.10 50.07
CA PRO A 19 -29.77 -25.67 48.91
C PRO A 19 -31.29 -25.76 49.14
N THR A 20 -31.75 -26.69 49.97
CA THR A 20 -33.17 -26.86 50.29
C THR A 20 -33.61 -25.90 51.39
N ILE A 21 -32.79 -25.74 52.45
CA ILE A 21 -33.13 -24.93 53.64
C ILE A 21 -33.12 -23.43 53.33
N TYR A 22 -32.19 -22.95 52.51
CA TYR A 22 -32.02 -21.52 52.21
C TYR A 22 -32.90 -21.03 51.05
N THR A 23 -34.04 -21.69 50.80
CA THR A 23 -35.06 -21.27 49.82
C THR A 23 -36.41 -21.02 50.49
N GLY A 24 -37.19 -20.07 49.96
CA GLY A 24 -38.64 -20.00 50.19
C GLY A 24 -39.13 -20.05 51.64
N LYS A 25 -38.48 -19.33 52.58
CA LYS A 25 -38.79 -19.34 54.03
C LYS A 25 -38.49 -20.66 54.77
N GLY A 26 -37.62 -21.53 54.26
CA GLY A 26 -37.21 -22.78 54.92
C GLY A 26 -36.63 -22.59 56.34
N LEU A 27 -36.07 -21.41 56.64
CA LEU A 27 -35.59 -21.06 57.98
C LEU A 27 -36.70 -20.91 59.04
N ASN A 28 -37.95 -20.73 58.63
CA ASN A 28 -39.07 -20.59 59.58
C ASN A 28 -39.28 -21.86 60.43
N VAL A 29 -38.96 -23.03 59.89
CA VAL A 29 -39.07 -24.31 60.63
C VAL A 29 -38.11 -24.31 61.83
N TYR A 30 -36.90 -23.78 61.66
CA TYR A 30 -35.91 -23.62 62.73
C TYR A 30 -36.33 -22.55 63.74
N PHE A 31 -36.92 -21.46 63.27
CA PHE A 31 -37.43 -20.41 64.15
C PHE A 31 -38.58 -20.91 65.04
N GLU A 32 -39.55 -21.63 64.48
CA GLU A 32 -40.65 -22.23 65.27
C GLU A 32 -40.14 -23.30 66.25
N TYR A 33 -39.11 -24.07 65.88
CA TYR A 33 -38.44 -25.00 66.80
C TYR A 33 -37.76 -24.28 67.97
N ILE A 34 -37.00 -23.21 67.71
CA ILE A 34 -36.35 -22.40 68.75
C ILE A 34 -37.40 -21.76 69.66
N LYS A 35 -38.49 -21.25 69.09
CA LYS A 35 -39.62 -20.67 69.83
C LYS A 35 -40.30 -21.68 70.74
N ALA A 36 -40.52 -22.91 70.27
CA ALA A 36 -41.07 -24.00 71.09
C ALA A 36 -40.14 -24.39 72.24
N MET A 37 -38.81 -24.35 72.03
CA MET A 37 -37.80 -24.68 73.04
C MET A 37 -37.74 -23.67 74.20
N VAL A 38 -38.20 -22.44 73.99
CA VAL A 38 -38.19 -21.36 75.00
C VAL A 38 -39.59 -20.97 75.50
N ASN A 39 -40.60 -21.78 75.23
CA ASN A 39 -42.01 -21.51 75.56
C ASN A 39 -42.38 -21.70 77.05
N GLU A 40 -41.41 -21.55 77.96
CA GLU A 40 -41.67 -21.56 79.40
C GLU A 40 -41.61 -20.14 79.96
N VAL A 41 -42.44 -19.83 80.95
CA VAL A 41 -42.48 -18.52 81.62
C VAL A 41 -42.01 -18.69 83.07
N PRO A 42 -40.69 -18.53 83.35
CA PRO A 42 -40.17 -18.62 84.71
C PRO A 42 -40.59 -17.43 85.59
N ASP A 43 -40.72 -17.66 86.90
CA ASP A 43 -41.10 -16.65 87.88
C ASP A 43 -40.03 -15.56 88.11
N LEU A 44 -40.38 -14.31 87.82
CA LEU A 44 -39.51 -13.13 87.91
C LEU A 44 -39.17 -12.70 89.33
N THR A 45 -39.97 -13.11 90.31
CA THR A 45 -39.78 -12.72 91.72
C THR A 45 -38.57 -13.43 92.33
N THR A 46 -38.20 -14.60 91.82
CA THR A 46 -37.07 -15.39 92.31
C THR A 46 -35.79 -15.16 91.50
N LYS A 47 -34.62 -15.20 92.16
CA LYS A 47 -33.32 -15.17 91.47
C LYS A 47 -33.18 -16.33 90.46
N LYS A 48 -33.67 -17.53 90.84
CA LYS A 48 -33.63 -18.72 89.98
C LYS A 48 -34.43 -18.56 88.69
N GLY A 49 -35.61 -17.93 88.73
CA GLY A 49 -36.40 -17.68 87.53
C GLY A 49 -35.77 -16.64 86.60
N ARG A 50 -35.17 -15.56 87.15
CA ARG A 50 -34.39 -14.60 86.35
C ARG A 50 -33.15 -15.23 85.70
N ASP A 51 -32.40 -16.06 86.43
CA ASP A 51 -31.24 -16.80 85.91
C ASP A 51 -31.67 -17.80 84.81
N ARG A 52 -32.88 -18.38 84.93
CA ARG A 52 -33.45 -19.26 83.90
C ARG A 52 -33.80 -18.51 82.62
N ILE A 53 -34.39 -17.32 82.72
CA ILE A 53 -34.69 -16.46 81.56
C ILE A 53 -33.41 -16.08 80.81
N ALA A 54 -32.35 -15.70 81.55
CA ALA A 54 -31.04 -15.43 80.96
C ALA A 54 -30.47 -16.66 80.22
N SER A 55 -30.63 -17.85 80.80
CA SER A 55 -30.20 -19.10 80.18
C SER A 55 -31.00 -19.44 78.91
N LEU A 56 -32.31 -19.17 78.88
CA LEU A 56 -33.15 -19.34 77.70
C LEU A 56 -32.77 -18.37 76.58
N ALA A 57 -32.55 -17.09 76.89
CA ALA A 57 -32.08 -16.09 75.94
C ALA A 57 -30.70 -16.45 75.34
N TYR A 58 -29.82 -17.02 76.16
CA TYR A 58 -28.52 -17.53 75.70
C TYR A 58 -28.68 -18.69 74.71
N LYS A 59 -29.58 -19.64 74.97
CA LYS A 59 -29.90 -20.74 74.04
C LYS A 59 -30.43 -20.23 72.70
N VAL A 60 -31.32 -19.23 72.70
CA VAL A 60 -31.79 -18.59 71.44
C VAL A 60 -30.61 -18.00 70.67
N SER A 61 -29.69 -17.33 71.36
CA SER A 61 -28.50 -16.73 70.73
C SER A 61 -27.57 -17.80 70.14
N GLN A 62 -27.37 -18.91 70.85
CA GLN A 62 -26.58 -20.05 70.37
C GLN A 62 -27.22 -20.70 69.13
N SER A 63 -28.52 -20.98 69.18
CA SER A 63 -29.26 -21.58 68.06
C SER A 63 -29.30 -20.65 66.83
N LYS A 64 -29.39 -19.33 67.03
CA LYS A 64 -29.27 -18.34 65.96
C LYS A 64 -27.92 -18.47 65.23
N THR A 65 -26.82 -18.50 65.98
CA THR A 65 -25.47 -18.63 65.40
C THR A 65 -25.28 -19.97 64.69
N ALA A 66 -25.85 -21.06 65.23
CA ALA A 66 -25.79 -22.39 64.61
C ALA A 66 -26.46 -22.43 63.23
N VAL A 67 -27.53 -21.67 63.02
CA VAL A 67 -28.26 -21.59 61.74
C VAL A 67 -27.66 -20.56 60.77
N GLU A 68 -27.18 -19.42 61.29
CA GLU A 68 -26.64 -18.32 60.48
C GLU A 68 -25.29 -18.67 59.85
N LYS A 69 -24.39 -19.31 60.60
CA LYS A 69 -23.01 -19.56 60.14
C LYS A 69 -22.94 -20.49 58.91
N PRO A 70 -23.60 -21.67 58.89
CA PRO A 70 -23.64 -22.51 57.70
C PRO A 70 -24.27 -21.82 56.48
N GLY A 71 -25.25 -20.93 56.71
CA GLY A 71 -25.89 -20.17 55.64
C GLY A 71 -24.97 -19.13 55.01
N ARG A 72 -24.16 -18.46 55.84
CA ARG A 72 -23.12 -17.55 55.32
C ARG A 72 -22.03 -18.29 54.56
N ASP A 73 -21.63 -19.48 55.01
CA ASP A 73 -20.62 -20.29 54.35
C ASP A 73 -21.15 -20.88 53.02
N TYR A 74 -22.40 -21.33 52.97
CA TYR A 74 -23.07 -21.71 51.72
C TYR A 74 -23.20 -20.53 50.76
N LEU A 75 -23.55 -19.33 51.25
CA LEU A 75 -23.63 -18.12 50.42
C LEU A 75 -22.28 -17.77 49.78
N LYS A 76 -21.15 -17.98 50.48
CA LYS A 76 -19.81 -17.80 49.89
C LYS A 76 -19.58 -18.80 48.76
N LEU A 77 -19.88 -20.08 48.98
CA LEU A 77 -19.74 -21.12 47.95
C LEU A 77 -20.57 -20.79 46.69
N VAL A 78 -21.83 -20.38 46.89
CA VAL A 78 -22.73 -20.00 45.79
C VAL A 78 -22.22 -18.76 45.05
N LYS A 79 -21.60 -17.79 45.73
CA LYS A 79 -21.00 -16.60 45.10
C LYS A 79 -19.72 -16.90 44.32
N GLU A 80 -18.95 -17.91 44.74
CA GLU A 80 -17.74 -18.36 44.03
C GLU A 80 -18.06 -19.23 42.80
N LEU A 81 -19.21 -19.92 42.79
CA LEU A 81 -19.59 -20.84 41.72
C LEU A 81 -19.71 -20.16 40.33
N PRO A 82 -20.35 -18.98 40.17
CA PRO A 82 -20.39 -18.26 38.89
C PRO A 82 -19.01 -18.03 38.28
N LYS A 83 -18.03 -17.58 39.08
CA LYS A 83 -16.68 -17.32 38.59
C LYS A 83 -16.02 -18.59 38.04
N LYS A 84 -16.14 -19.70 38.76
CA LYS A 84 -15.60 -21.00 38.30
C LYS A 84 -16.27 -21.47 37.01
N ILE A 85 -17.60 -21.27 36.89
CA ILE A 85 -18.33 -21.59 35.67
C ILE A 85 -17.89 -20.70 34.51
N GLU A 86 -17.71 -19.40 34.74
CA GLU A 86 -17.23 -18.45 33.73
C GLU A 86 -15.83 -18.80 33.24
N ASP A 87 -14.90 -19.11 34.16
CA ASP A 87 -13.54 -19.53 33.82
C ASP A 87 -13.56 -20.82 32.97
N GLU A 88 -14.33 -21.84 33.38
CA GLU A 88 -14.47 -23.09 32.62
C GLU A 88 -15.08 -22.87 31.23
N LEU A 89 -16.13 -22.04 31.12
CA LEU A 89 -16.75 -21.70 29.85
C LEU A 89 -15.79 -20.96 28.93
N ARG A 90 -14.99 -20.03 29.47
CA ARG A 90 -13.97 -19.31 28.68
C ARG A 90 -12.92 -20.27 28.15
N ASP A 91 -12.43 -21.17 28.98
CA ASP A 91 -11.41 -22.14 28.60
C ASP A 91 -11.96 -23.10 27.53
N PHE A 92 -13.21 -23.54 27.67
CA PHE A 92 -13.90 -24.35 26.65
C PHE A 92 -14.04 -23.62 25.31
N VAL A 93 -14.50 -22.37 25.31
CA VAL A 93 -14.66 -21.57 24.07
C VAL A 93 -13.30 -21.37 23.38
N THR A 94 -12.26 -21.06 24.16
CA THR A 94 -10.91 -20.86 23.64
C THR A 94 -10.37 -22.14 22.98
N GLN A 95 -10.60 -23.31 23.59
CA GLN A 95 -10.22 -24.60 23.01
C GLN A 95 -10.99 -24.91 21.72
N CYS A 96 -12.30 -24.61 21.68
CA CYS A 96 -13.12 -24.79 20.48
C CYS A 96 -12.67 -23.87 19.33
N ASP A 97 -12.34 -22.61 19.61
CA ASP A 97 -11.81 -21.69 18.59
C ASP A 97 -10.46 -22.16 18.05
N ALA A 98 -9.54 -22.58 18.93
CA ALA A 98 -8.25 -23.13 18.52
C ALA A 98 -8.42 -24.41 17.67
N LEU A 99 -9.36 -25.28 18.02
CA LEU A 99 -9.68 -26.47 17.23
C LEU A 99 -10.27 -26.09 15.87
N ARG A 100 -11.21 -25.15 15.81
CA ARG A 100 -11.78 -24.65 14.54
C ARG A 100 -10.67 -24.13 13.62
N ASP A 101 -9.77 -23.30 14.16
CA ASP A 101 -8.71 -22.69 13.37
C ASP A 101 -7.72 -23.75 12.87
N SER A 102 -7.38 -24.75 13.71
CA SER A 102 -6.58 -25.90 13.30
C SER A 102 -7.25 -26.73 12.20
N VAL A 103 -8.56 -26.97 12.30
CA VAL A 103 -9.33 -27.70 11.27
C VAL A 103 -9.44 -26.90 9.96
N ARG A 104 -9.55 -25.57 10.04
CA ARG A 104 -9.62 -24.67 8.87
C ARG A 104 -8.25 -24.48 8.20
N LYS A 105 -7.17 -24.64 8.96
CA LYS A 105 -5.80 -24.33 8.53
C LYS A 105 -5.38 -25.04 7.23
N PRO A 106 -5.57 -26.36 7.03
CA PRO A 106 -5.20 -27.02 5.78
C PRO A 106 -5.89 -26.42 4.55
N LEU A 107 -7.16 -26.01 4.69
CA LEU A 107 -7.90 -25.36 3.61
C LEU A 107 -7.35 -23.96 3.32
N THR A 108 -7.04 -23.18 4.35
CA THR A 108 -6.44 -21.84 4.19
C THR A 108 -5.05 -21.91 3.57
N ASP A 109 -4.22 -22.87 4.00
CA ASP A 109 -2.89 -23.07 3.43
C ASP A 109 -2.98 -23.52 1.95
N TRP A 110 -3.98 -24.35 1.60
CA TRP A 110 -4.26 -24.73 0.20
C TRP A 110 -4.78 -23.55 -0.65
N GLU A 111 -5.70 -22.73 -0.12
CA GLU A 111 -6.21 -21.53 -0.79
C GLU A 111 -5.06 -20.55 -1.11
N ALA A 112 -4.12 -20.38 -0.17
CA ALA A 112 -2.93 -19.54 -0.36
C ALA A 112 -1.97 -20.11 -1.42
N GLU A 113 -1.77 -21.43 -1.43
CA GLU A 113 -0.97 -22.11 -2.45
C GLU A 113 -1.57 -21.97 -3.85
N GLN A 114 -2.90 -22.14 -3.98
CA GLN A 114 -3.59 -21.93 -5.26
C GLN A 114 -3.47 -20.48 -5.76
N ALA A 115 -3.58 -19.51 -4.85
CA ALA A 115 -3.37 -18.11 -5.20
C ALA A 115 -1.93 -17.85 -5.69
N ARG A 116 -0.92 -18.51 -5.08
CA ARG A 116 0.47 -18.41 -5.54
C ARG A 116 0.65 -19.02 -6.94
N ILE A 117 0.12 -20.22 -7.16
CA ILE A 117 0.21 -20.91 -8.46
C ILE A 117 -0.46 -20.07 -9.55
N GLU A 118 -1.62 -19.49 -9.29
CA GLU A 118 -2.31 -18.63 -10.26
C GLU A 118 -1.53 -17.34 -10.54
N ALA A 119 -0.98 -16.71 -9.51
CA ALA A 119 -0.13 -15.53 -9.69
C ALA A 119 1.13 -15.85 -10.53
N GLU A 120 1.78 -16.99 -10.26
CA GLU A 120 2.92 -17.48 -11.04
C GLU A 120 2.52 -17.79 -12.49
N ARG A 121 1.36 -18.43 -12.70
CA ARG A 121 0.80 -18.72 -14.03
C ARG A 121 0.59 -17.44 -14.83
N ILE A 122 -0.04 -16.43 -14.22
CA ILE A 122 -0.27 -15.12 -14.85
C ILE A 122 1.07 -14.42 -15.17
N ALA A 123 2.06 -14.50 -14.28
CA ALA A 123 3.38 -13.93 -14.52
C ALA A 123 4.10 -14.65 -15.67
N ALA A 124 4.05 -15.98 -15.72
CA ALA A 124 4.62 -16.78 -16.79
C ALA A 124 3.93 -16.52 -18.15
N GLU A 125 2.60 -16.37 -18.15
CA GLU A 125 1.83 -16.04 -19.35
C GLU A 125 2.23 -14.66 -19.92
N LYS A 126 2.36 -13.64 -19.06
CA LYS A 126 2.84 -12.32 -19.46
C LYS A 126 4.28 -12.36 -19.99
N ALA A 127 5.16 -13.07 -19.30
CA ALA A 127 6.55 -13.20 -19.75
C ALA A 127 6.64 -13.91 -21.11
N ALA A 128 5.80 -14.93 -21.35
CA ALA A 128 5.71 -15.62 -22.64
C ALA A 128 5.18 -14.70 -23.75
N GLU A 129 4.17 -13.87 -23.46
CA GLU A 129 3.63 -12.89 -24.40
C GLU A 129 4.67 -11.83 -24.78
N GLU A 130 5.39 -11.28 -23.79
CA GLU A 130 6.47 -10.32 -24.00
C GLU A 130 7.61 -10.92 -24.82
N ALA A 131 8.02 -12.16 -24.53
CA ALA A 131 9.02 -12.87 -25.30
C ALA A 131 8.58 -13.12 -26.75
N ALA A 132 7.31 -13.48 -26.97
CA ALA A 132 6.75 -13.65 -28.31
C ALA A 132 6.63 -12.33 -29.08
N ALA A 133 6.32 -11.22 -28.40
CA ALA A 133 6.33 -9.89 -28.99
C ALA A 133 7.75 -9.47 -29.39
N LEU A 134 8.74 -9.69 -28.53
CA LEU A 134 10.14 -9.40 -28.82
C LEU A 134 10.66 -10.25 -29.98
N ALA A 135 10.32 -11.55 -30.03
CA ALA A 135 10.71 -12.42 -31.14
C ALA A 135 10.17 -11.91 -32.49
N ARG A 136 8.90 -11.50 -32.53
CA ARG A 136 8.29 -10.89 -33.74
C ARG A 136 9.00 -9.59 -34.13
N GLN A 137 9.38 -8.77 -33.16
CA GLN A 137 10.11 -7.54 -33.43
C GLN A 137 11.50 -7.81 -33.99
N ILE A 138 12.25 -8.77 -33.43
CA ILE A 138 13.56 -9.17 -33.93
C ILE A 138 13.48 -9.66 -35.37
N GLU A 139 12.46 -10.46 -35.72
CA GLU A 139 12.26 -10.94 -37.08
C GLU A 139 11.97 -9.79 -38.06
N ALA A 140 11.08 -8.87 -37.68
CA ALA A 140 10.78 -7.68 -38.47
C ALA A 140 12.01 -6.77 -38.67
N ASP A 141 12.75 -6.50 -37.59
CA ASP A 141 13.97 -5.68 -37.63
C ASP A 141 15.06 -6.36 -38.49
N HIS A 142 15.16 -7.69 -38.44
CA HIS A 142 16.07 -8.45 -39.27
C HIS A 142 15.72 -8.35 -40.76
N GLU A 143 14.44 -8.48 -41.12
CA GLU A 143 13.97 -8.32 -42.51
C GLU A 143 14.28 -6.91 -43.03
N ILE A 144 14.02 -5.87 -42.23
CA ILE A 144 14.36 -4.49 -42.56
C ILE A 144 15.87 -4.34 -42.77
N GLY A 145 16.70 -4.93 -41.90
CA GLY A 145 18.15 -4.92 -42.03
C GLY A 145 18.64 -5.55 -43.34
N LEU A 146 18.06 -6.68 -43.76
CA LEU A 146 18.39 -7.31 -45.04
C LEU A 146 18.02 -6.44 -46.24
N LEU A 147 16.85 -5.78 -46.21
CA LEU A 147 16.42 -4.86 -47.26
C LEU A 147 17.35 -3.65 -47.35
N MET A 148 17.73 -3.07 -46.21
CA MET A 148 18.68 -1.95 -46.16
C MET A 148 20.04 -2.35 -46.73
N ASN A 149 20.59 -3.51 -46.35
CA ASN A 149 21.85 -4.01 -46.90
C ASN A 149 21.78 -4.18 -48.41
N ARG A 150 20.68 -4.75 -48.93
CA ARG A 150 20.46 -4.91 -50.35
C ARG A 150 20.42 -3.57 -51.10
N GLU A 151 19.77 -2.57 -50.54
CA GLU A 151 19.76 -1.22 -51.12
C GLU A 151 21.15 -0.57 -51.09
N HIS A 152 21.91 -0.74 -50.01
CA HIS A 152 23.30 -0.30 -49.93
C HIS A 152 24.17 -0.95 -51.01
N ASP A 153 24.07 -2.27 -51.19
CA ASP A 153 24.80 -3.00 -52.23
C ASP A 153 24.41 -2.53 -53.64
N ARG A 154 23.10 -2.28 -53.87
CA ARG A 154 22.60 -1.74 -55.13
C ARG A 154 23.20 -0.36 -55.42
N LEU A 155 23.14 0.56 -54.45
CA LEU A 155 23.71 1.90 -54.58
C LEU A 155 25.22 1.86 -54.81
N ALA A 156 25.93 0.94 -54.14
CA ALA A 156 27.37 0.75 -54.34
C ALA A 156 27.70 0.22 -55.74
N GLU A 157 26.89 -0.68 -56.30
CA GLU A 157 27.03 -1.14 -57.68
C GLU A 157 26.69 -0.03 -58.68
N GLU A 158 25.59 0.69 -58.48
CA GLU A 158 25.21 1.84 -59.33
C GLU A 158 26.33 2.90 -59.36
N LYS A 159 26.94 3.18 -58.22
CA LYS A 159 28.10 4.08 -58.12
C LYS A 159 29.31 3.54 -58.89
N ARG A 160 29.64 2.25 -58.72
CA ARG A 160 30.74 1.60 -59.47
C ARG A 160 30.52 1.65 -60.97
N GLN A 161 29.29 1.40 -61.44
CA GLN A 161 28.92 1.48 -62.85
C GLN A 161 29.00 2.92 -63.37
N ALA A 162 28.57 3.91 -62.59
CA ALA A 162 28.70 5.32 -62.93
C ALA A 162 30.18 5.73 -63.04
N ASP A 163 31.02 5.30 -62.10
CA ASP A 163 32.46 5.57 -62.10
C ASP A 163 33.15 4.93 -63.32
N LEU A 164 32.77 3.69 -63.68
CA LEU A 164 33.30 3.02 -64.88
C LEU A 164 32.88 3.73 -66.16
N ARG A 165 31.62 4.14 -66.29
CA ARG A 165 31.14 4.93 -67.44
C ARG A 165 31.91 6.25 -67.55
N ALA A 166 32.10 6.94 -66.44
CA ALA A 166 32.89 8.16 -66.41
C ALA A 166 34.36 7.94 -66.81
N GLN A 167 34.95 6.78 -66.48
CA GLN A 167 36.29 6.41 -66.96
C GLN A 167 36.31 6.16 -68.47
N GLN A 168 35.36 5.37 -68.99
CA GLN A 168 35.24 5.10 -70.43
C GLN A 168 35.00 6.37 -71.25
N GLU A 169 34.17 7.29 -70.75
CA GLU A 169 33.94 8.60 -71.38
C GLU A 169 35.22 9.44 -71.41
N ARG A 170 35.98 9.47 -70.31
CA ARG A 170 37.29 10.16 -70.27
C ARG A 170 38.29 9.53 -71.22
N GLU A 171 38.40 8.21 -71.27
CA GLU A 171 39.29 7.49 -72.19
C GLU A 171 38.89 7.72 -73.65
N ALA A 172 37.59 7.69 -73.96
CA ALA A 172 37.07 7.98 -75.29
C ALA A 172 37.34 9.43 -75.69
N GLU A 173 37.21 10.38 -74.76
CA GLU A 173 37.54 11.79 -74.99
C GLU A 173 39.05 11.99 -75.22
N ILE A 174 39.90 11.34 -74.42
CA ILE A 174 41.35 11.34 -74.63
C ILE A 174 41.69 10.70 -75.99
N GLY A 175 41.02 9.61 -76.37
CA GLY A 175 41.18 8.95 -77.67
C GLY A 175 40.77 9.85 -78.84
N ARG A 176 39.63 10.56 -78.73
CA ARG A 176 39.19 11.57 -79.70
C ARG A 176 40.21 12.69 -79.82
N GLN A 177 40.69 13.22 -78.70
CA GLN A 177 41.71 14.27 -78.68
C GLN A 177 43.05 13.78 -79.26
N ALA A 178 43.41 12.53 -79.05
CA ALA A 178 44.61 11.93 -79.65
C ALA A 178 44.45 11.72 -81.16
N GLU A 179 43.28 11.28 -81.64
CA GLU A 179 42.99 11.16 -83.07
C GLU A 179 42.92 12.54 -83.73
N GLU A 180 42.31 13.52 -83.07
CA GLU A 180 42.26 14.90 -83.54
C GLU A 180 43.66 15.53 -83.57
N LYS A 181 44.49 15.29 -82.54
CA LYS A 181 45.90 15.71 -82.55
C LYS A 181 46.69 14.99 -83.64
N ALA A 182 46.49 13.70 -83.87
CA ALA A 182 47.16 12.97 -84.94
C ALA A 182 46.73 13.47 -86.32
N ARG A 183 45.43 13.78 -86.50
CA ARG A 183 44.91 14.43 -87.72
C ARG A 183 45.51 15.82 -87.89
N ARG A 184 45.57 16.62 -86.83
CA ARG A 184 46.21 17.94 -86.83
C ARG A 184 47.69 17.85 -87.11
N GLU A 185 48.42 16.86 -86.59
CA GLU A 185 49.84 16.69 -86.90
C GLU A 185 50.07 16.22 -88.34
N VAL A 186 49.18 15.40 -88.90
CA VAL A 186 49.21 15.02 -90.32
C VAL A 186 48.84 16.21 -91.21
N GLU A 187 47.85 16.98 -90.81
CA GLU A 187 47.42 18.20 -91.49
C GLU A 187 48.48 19.30 -91.38
N GLU A 188 49.12 19.47 -90.23
CA GLU A 188 50.24 20.38 -89.97
C GLU A 188 51.51 19.92 -90.69
N LYS A 189 51.76 18.62 -90.87
CA LYS A 189 52.87 18.13 -91.72
C LYS A 189 52.57 18.34 -93.20
N ALA A 190 51.34 18.10 -93.64
CA ALA A 190 50.89 18.41 -95.00
C ALA A 190 50.86 19.92 -95.24
N GLU A 191 50.49 20.72 -94.24
CA GLU A 191 50.58 22.17 -94.25
C GLU A 191 52.03 22.64 -94.11
N ALA A 192 52.93 21.94 -93.43
CA ALA A 192 54.35 22.27 -93.38
C ALA A 192 55.03 21.96 -94.72
N GLU A 193 54.66 20.88 -95.43
CA GLU A 193 55.09 20.64 -96.81
C GLU A 193 54.49 21.69 -97.77
N ARG A 194 53.21 22.05 -97.59
CA ARG A 194 52.56 23.14 -98.35
C ARG A 194 53.11 24.52 -97.97
N GLN A 195 53.54 24.73 -96.73
CA GLN A 195 54.13 25.96 -96.23
C GLN A 195 55.64 26.00 -96.44
N GLU A 196 56.35 24.92 -96.73
CA GLU A 196 57.69 24.98 -97.32
C GLU A 196 57.59 25.41 -98.79
N ALA A 197 56.52 25.04 -99.49
CA ALA A 197 56.16 25.60 -100.80
C ALA A 197 55.67 27.05 -100.71
N MET A 198 54.90 27.41 -99.68
CA MET A 198 54.33 28.76 -99.49
C MET A 198 55.24 29.72 -98.71
N ARG A 199 56.23 29.27 -97.93
CA ARG A 199 57.28 30.11 -97.30
C ARG A 199 58.33 30.58 -98.30
N ARG A 200 58.34 30.03 -99.53
CA ARG A 200 58.95 30.67 -100.69
C ARG A 200 58.06 31.74 -101.36
N GLU A 201 56.79 31.83 -100.99
CA GLU A 201 55.83 32.80 -101.55
C GLU A 201 55.31 33.82 -100.51
N LEU A 202 55.58 33.61 -99.22
CA LEU A 202 55.04 34.40 -98.11
C LEU A 202 56.10 34.77 -97.05
N GLU A 203 57.34 34.99 -97.48
CA GLU A 203 58.23 36.00 -96.88
C GLU A 203 57.79 37.44 -97.28
N ALA A 204 56.48 37.65 -97.46
CA ALA A 204 55.90 38.90 -97.97
C ALA A 204 54.61 39.34 -97.27
N LYS A 205 54.06 38.61 -96.30
CA LYS A 205 52.95 39.12 -95.47
C LYS A 205 53.08 38.66 -94.03
N LEU A 206 54.09 39.22 -93.39
CA LEU A 206 54.20 39.30 -91.94
C LEU A 206 53.14 40.28 -91.46
N THR A 207 52.06 39.77 -90.87
CA THR A 207 51.18 40.42 -89.88
C THR A 207 50.10 39.40 -89.51
N ALA A 208 50.31 38.54 -88.50
CA ALA A 208 50.06 38.88 -87.10
C ALA A 208 48.95 39.94 -87.03
N GLU A 209 47.72 39.62 -86.62
CA GLU A 209 47.27 40.04 -85.27
C GLU A 209 45.75 39.77 -85.10
N ARG A 210 45.25 38.55 -85.44
CA ARG A 210 43.84 38.19 -85.14
C ARG A 210 43.61 36.80 -84.56
N ALA A 211 44.58 35.89 -84.61
CA ALA A 211 44.39 34.50 -84.16
C ALA A 211 44.77 34.24 -82.68
N GLU A 212 45.23 35.27 -81.96
CA GLU A 212 45.70 35.15 -80.58
C GLU A 212 44.68 35.69 -79.55
N GLN A 213 43.79 36.61 -79.94
CA GLN A 213 42.73 37.12 -79.04
C GLN A 213 41.57 36.13 -78.81
N GLU A 214 41.38 35.13 -79.67
CA GLU A 214 40.35 34.08 -79.46
C GLU A 214 40.82 32.95 -78.52
N ARG A 215 42.13 32.70 -78.40
CA ARG A 215 42.65 31.62 -77.56
C ARG A 215 42.59 31.96 -76.07
N GLN A 216 42.81 33.23 -75.71
CA GLN A 216 42.75 33.69 -74.32
C GLN A 216 41.32 33.82 -73.77
N ALA A 217 40.31 34.02 -74.63
CA ALA A 217 38.90 34.08 -74.22
C ALA A 217 38.27 32.70 -73.95
N ALA A 218 38.79 31.64 -74.60
CA ALA A 218 38.35 30.27 -74.38
C ALA A 218 38.98 29.63 -73.13
N GLU A 219 40.24 29.98 -72.83
CA GLU A 219 40.96 29.47 -71.65
C GLU A 219 40.43 30.04 -70.33
N GLN A 220 39.99 31.31 -70.33
CA GLN A 220 39.39 31.94 -69.14
C GLN A 220 38.00 31.37 -68.81
N ARG A 221 37.21 30.98 -69.83
CA ARG A 221 35.91 30.31 -69.64
C ARG A 221 36.05 28.88 -69.12
N ALA A 222 37.14 28.18 -69.46
CA ALA A 222 37.43 26.85 -68.92
C ALA A 222 37.82 26.91 -67.42
N LYS A 223 38.65 27.90 -67.04
CA LYS A 223 39.04 28.12 -65.63
C LYS A 223 37.88 28.61 -64.75
N ASP A 224 36.98 29.44 -65.29
CA ASP A 224 35.77 29.88 -64.57
C ASP A 224 34.71 28.77 -64.42
N ALA A 225 34.64 27.81 -65.35
CA ALA A 225 33.73 26.67 -65.27
C ALA A 225 34.21 25.63 -64.23
N GLU A 226 35.52 25.39 -64.16
CA GLU A 226 36.14 24.47 -63.19
C GLU A 226 36.10 25.04 -61.76
N ALA A 227 36.29 26.37 -61.60
CA ALA A 227 36.13 27.05 -60.33
C ALA A 227 34.68 27.06 -59.81
N ARG A 228 33.68 27.20 -60.69
CA ARG A 228 32.25 27.10 -60.33
C ARG A 228 31.85 25.67 -59.94
N ALA A 229 32.34 24.66 -60.67
CA ALA A 229 32.09 23.26 -60.35
C ALA A 229 32.78 22.81 -59.04
N ALA A 230 33.94 23.38 -58.70
CA ALA A 230 34.61 23.16 -57.42
C ALA A 230 33.88 23.88 -56.26
N SER A 231 33.38 25.10 -56.47
CA SER A 231 32.59 25.84 -55.49
C SER A 231 31.24 25.18 -55.21
N GLU A 232 30.54 24.68 -56.23
CA GLU A 232 29.26 23.96 -56.05
C GLU A 232 29.41 22.64 -55.29
N LYS A 233 30.51 21.90 -55.52
CA LYS A 233 30.80 20.68 -54.76
C LYS A 233 31.15 20.98 -53.30
N ALA A 234 31.95 22.02 -53.05
CA ALA A 234 32.28 22.46 -51.69
C ALA A 234 31.04 22.94 -50.93
N GLU A 235 30.16 23.72 -51.58
CA GLU A 235 28.89 24.19 -50.99
C GLU A 235 27.89 23.04 -50.75
N ALA A 236 27.83 22.04 -51.64
CA ALA A 236 26.99 20.87 -51.44
C ALA A 236 27.48 20.01 -50.26
N GLU A 237 28.79 19.83 -50.13
CA GLU A 237 29.40 19.08 -49.03
C GLU A 237 29.25 19.81 -47.69
N GLU A 238 29.36 21.14 -47.68
CA GLU A 238 29.13 21.97 -46.49
C GLU A 238 27.65 21.97 -46.07
N ARG A 239 26.70 21.98 -47.03
CA ARG A 239 25.27 21.82 -46.73
C ARG A 239 24.94 20.45 -46.13
N ILE A 240 25.58 19.37 -46.60
CA ILE A 240 25.41 18.02 -46.01
C ILE A 240 25.97 18.00 -44.59
N ARG A 241 27.18 18.52 -44.37
CA ARG A 241 27.78 18.61 -43.03
C ARG A 241 26.95 19.44 -42.06
N GLN A 242 26.37 20.57 -42.51
CA GLN A 242 25.49 21.39 -41.68
C GLN A 242 24.15 20.69 -41.38
N ALA A 243 23.61 19.91 -42.32
CA ALA A 243 22.39 19.12 -42.11
C ALA A 243 22.62 17.97 -41.11
N GLU A 244 23.75 17.26 -41.21
CA GLU A 244 24.14 16.19 -40.29
C GLU A 244 24.39 16.73 -38.87
N ALA A 245 25.13 17.84 -38.74
CA ALA A 245 25.38 18.48 -37.45
C ALA A 245 24.09 18.95 -36.76
N LYS A 246 23.12 19.47 -37.53
CA LYS A 246 21.82 19.88 -37.00
C LYS A 246 20.96 18.68 -36.57
N ALA A 247 20.96 17.60 -37.35
CA ALA A 247 20.26 16.37 -36.99
C ALA A 247 20.83 15.71 -35.72
N GLU A 248 22.16 15.78 -35.53
CA GLU A 248 22.83 15.29 -34.32
C GLU A 248 22.51 16.16 -33.10
N GLN A 249 22.49 17.49 -33.24
CA GLN A 249 22.03 18.41 -32.18
C GLN A 249 20.57 18.15 -31.79
N ASP A 250 19.66 18.01 -32.76
CA ASP A 250 18.24 17.76 -32.51
C ASP A 250 18.03 16.42 -31.77
N ARG A 251 18.83 15.38 -32.10
CA ARG A 251 18.84 14.10 -31.38
C ARG A 251 19.30 14.24 -29.92
N LEU A 252 20.41 14.94 -29.69
CA LEU A 252 20.95 15.17 -28.35
C LEU A 252 19.98 15.98 -27.48
N GLU A 253 19.34 17.01 -28.03
CA GLU A 253 18.31 17.80 -27.33
C GLU A 253 17.03 17.01 -27.06
N ALA A 254 16.64 16.09 -27.96
CA ALA A 254 15.51 15.19 -27.73
C ALA A 254 15.82 14.18 -26.62
N GLU A 255 17.04 13.64 -26.58
CA GLU A 255 17.49 12.71 -25.54
C GLU A 255 17.60 13.38 -24.17
N GLU A 256 18.16 14.58 -24.07
CA GLU A 256 18.22 15.36 -22.83
C GLU A 256 16.82 15.73 -22.32
N ARG A 257 15.92 16.16 -23.21
CA ARG A 257 14.51 16.40 -22.84
C ARG A 257 13.81 15.13 -22.34
N ALA A 258 14.08 13.98 -22.94
CA ALA A 258 13.54 12.70 -22.49
C ALA A 258 14.08 12.30 -21.10
N LYS A 259 15.39 12.49 -20.86
CA LYS A 259 16.00 12.26 -19.54
C LYS A 259 15.44 13.17 -18.47
N GLN A 260 15.31 14.47 -18.75
CA GLN A 260 14.71 15.43 -17.81
C GLN A 260 13.21 15.16 -17.56
N ALA A 261 12.46 14.76 -18.58
CA ALA A 261 11.07 14.34 -18.41
C ALA A 261 10.95 13.09 -17.53
N ALA A 262 11.83 12.11 -17.67
CA ALA A 262 11.86 10.90 -16.84
C ALA A 262 12.18 11.22 -15.37
N ILE A 263 13.21 12.05 -15.13
CA ILE A 263 13.58 12.51 -13.78
C ILE A 263 12.43 13.28 -13.13
N GLN A 264 11.76 14.17 -13.88
CA GLN A 264 10.64 14.94 -13.37
C GLN A 264 9.42 14.05 -13.07
N ALA A 265 9.16 13.05 -13.91
CA ALA A 265 8.07 12.08 -13.68
C ALA A 265 8.33 11.25 -12.43
N GLU A 266 9.57 10.81 -12.20
CA GLU A 266 9.95 10.08 -11.00
C GLU A 266 9.89 10.96 -9.74
N ALA A 267 10.40 12.19 -9.80
CA ALA A 267 10.28 13.15 -8.70
C ALA A 267 8.82 13.45 -8.35
N ASN A 268 7.94 13.57 -9.35
CA ASN A 268 6.50 13.76 -9.14
C ASN A 268 5.84 12.52 -8.51
N ARG A 269 6.24 11.30 -8.91
CA ARG A 269 5.74 10.05 -8.28
C ARG A 269 6.15 9.94 -6.82
N ILE A 270 7.40 10.25 -6.50
CA ILE A 270 7.91 10.24 -5.11
C ILE A 270 7.13 11.25 -4.27
N ARG A 271 6.99 12.49 -4.75
CA ARG A 271 6.23 13.53 -4.05
C ARG A 271 4.77 13.14 -3.82
N ALA A 272 4.11 12.58 -4.82
CA ALA A 272 2.73 12.11 -4.70
C ALA A 272 2.58 10.96 -3.68
N ALA A 273 3.55 10.03 -3.64
CA ALA A 273 3.57 8.95 -2.66
C ALA A 273 3.81 9.46 -1.22
N GLU A 274 4.72 10.42 -1.05
CA GLU A 274 4.98 11.06 0.25
C GLU A 274 3.76 11.84 0.77
N GLU A 275 3.09 12.59 -0.12
CA GLU A 275 1.90 13.36 0.22
C GLU A 275 0.72 12.45 0.59
N ALA A 276 0.52 11.35 -0.15
CA ALA A 276 -0.47 10.32 0.20
C ALA A 276 -0.17 9.68 1.56
N ALA A 277 1.10 9.33 1.82
CA ALA A 277 1.51 8.77 3.11
C ALA A 277 1.34 9.79 4.26
N ALA A 278 1.59 11.08 4.02
CA ALA A 278 1.38 12.14 5.00
C ALA A 278 -0.11 12.37 5.29
N ALA A 279 -0.96 12.31 4.26
CA ALA A 279 -2.42 12.40 4.43
C ALA A 279 -2.97 11.24 5.28
N GLU A 280 -2.48 10.02 5.04
CA GLU A 280 -2.88 8.84 5.82
C GLU A 280 -2.44 8.93 7.29
N ARG A 281 -1.19 9.36 7.54
CA ARG A 281 -0.71 9.64 8.91
C ARG A 281 -1.59 10.68 9.62
N ARG A 282 -1.95 11.77 8.94
CA ARG A 282 -2.85 12.80 9.50
C ARG A 282 -4.25 12.25 9.78
N ARG A 283 -4.76 11.31 8.99
CA ARG A 283 -6.06 10.68 9.24
C ARG A 283 -6.03 9.83 10.50
N LEU A 284 -4.99 9.00 10.65
CA LEU A 284 -4.77 8.16 11.83
C LEU A 284 -4.59 9.00 13.10
N GLU A 285 -3.83 10.10 13.02
CA GLU A 285 -3.63 11.03 14.14
C GLU A 285 -4.96 11.67 14.58
N ARG A 286 -5.76 12.17 13.62
CA ARG A 286 -7.10 12.71 13.94
C ARG A 286 -8.03 11.67 14.56
N GLU A 287 -8.01 10.43 14.07
CA GLU A 287 -8.82 9.34 14.64
C GLU A 287 -8.37 9.01 16.07
N ALA A 288 -7.06 8.93 16.31
CA ALA A 288 -6.49 8.71 17.63
C ALA A 288 -6.84 9.84 18.60
N GLU A 289 -6.74 11.10 18.16
CA GLU A 289 -7.09 12.26 18.97
C GLU A 289 -8.59 12.34 19.26
N ALA A 290 -9.45 11.98 18.29
CA ALA A 290 -10.89 11.84 18.50
C ALA A 290 -11.23 10.74 19.52
N LYS A 291 -10.56 9.58 19.47
CA LYS A 291 -10.72 8.52 20.47
C LYS A 291 -10.26 8.98 21.85
N ALA A 292 -9.08 9.62 21.94
CA ALA A 292 -8.54 10.11 23.21
C ALA A 292 -9.42 11.20 23.84
N THR A 293 -9.99 12.10 23.04
CA THR A 293 -10.92 13.13 23.53
C THR A 293 -12.24 12.54 24.02
N GLU A 294 -12.80 11.56 23.31
CA GLU A 294 -14.00 10.85 23.75
C GLU A 294 -13.76 10.04 25.04
N GLU A 295 -12.62 9.35 25.15
CA GLU A 295 -12.22 8.66 26.38
C GLU A 295 -12.07 9.62 27.56
N ARG A 296 -11.42 10.78 27.36
CA ARG A 296 -11.34 11.84 28.38
C ARG A 296 -12.73 12.34 28.78
N ARG A 297 -13.65 12.51 27.82
CA ARG A 297 -15.03 12.94 28.11
C ARG A 297 -15.78 11.91 28.93
N ARG A 298 -15.64 10.62 28.61
CA ARG A 298 -16.23 9.51 29.36
C ARG A 298 -15.65 9.38 30.77
N ALA A 299 -14.33 9.54 30.90
CA ALA A 299 -13.66 9.53 32.19
C ALA A 299 -14.11 10.72 33.07
N ALA A 300 -14.21 11.91 32.48
CA ALA A 300 -14.71 13.10 33.16
C ALA A 300 -16.19 12.96 33.58
N ASP A 301 -17.05 12.43 32.71
CA ASP A 301 -18.45 12.12 33.03
C ASP A 301 -18.54 11.11 34.18
N THR A 302 -17.78 10.02 34.10
CA THR A 302 -17.75 9.00 35.18
C THR A 302 -17.27 9.59 36.51
N ALA A 303 -16.23 10.42 36.48
CA ALA A 303 -15.72 11.09 37.68
C ALA A 303 -16.74 12.10 38.25
N HIS A 304 -17.42 12.87 37.39
CA HIS A 304 -18.45 13.80 37.80
C HIS A 304 -19.63 13.07 38.45
N ARG A 305 -20.12 12.00 37.81
CA ARG A 305 -21.19 11.15 38.33
C ARG A 305 -20.82 10.49 39.65
N ALA A 306 -19.58 10.02 39.78
CA ALA A 306 -19.08 9.46 41.04
C ALA A 306 -19.01 10.52 42.16
N LYS A 307 -18.61 11.76 41.85
CA LYS A 307 -18.60 12.88 42.80
C LYS A 307 -20.02 13.21 43.27
N VAL A 308 -20.95 13.45 42.35
CA VAL A 308 -22.35 13.78 42.66
C VAL A 308 -23.02 12.66 43.46
N ASN A 309 -22.77 11.39 43.11
CA ASN A 309 -23.31 10.26 43.87
C ASN A 309 -22.75 10.15 45.28
N ARG A 310 -21.49 10.58 45.49
CA ARG A 310 -20.87 10.60 46.82
C ARG A 310 -21.45 11.73 47.67
N GLU A 311 -21.63 12.92 47.10
CA GLU A 311 -22.30 14.04 47.77
C GLU A 311 -23.73 13.67 48.18
N ALA A 312 -24.51 13.05 47.28
CA ALA A 312 -25.85 12.56 47.59
C ALA A 312 -25.87 11.48 48.69
N LEU A 313 -24.82 10.64 48.76
CA LEU A 313 -24.67 9.65 49.82
C LEU A 313 -24.38 10.32 51.16
N ASP A 314 -23.50 11.32 51.19
CA ASP A 314 -23.16 12.07 52.40
C ASP A 314 -24.38 12.82 52.95
N ASP A 315 -25.17 13.45 52.08
CA ASP A 315 -26.43 14.11 52.46
C ASP A 315 -27.44 13.12 53.06
N LEU A 316 -27.57 11.93 52.47
CA LEU A 316 -28.46 10.88 53.01
C LEU A 316 -27.99 10.37 54.38
N MET A 317 -26.67 10.21 54.59
CA MET A 317 -26.14 9.86 55.90
C MET A 317 -26.42 10.94 56.95
N ALA A 318 -26.35 12.23 56.56
CA ALA A 318 -26.67 13.35 57.46
C ALA A 318 -28.12 13.35 57.94
N THR A 319 -29.05 12.74 57.18
CA THR A 319 -30.45 12.55 57.62
C THR A 319 -30.66 11.40 58.63
N GLY A 320 -29.59 10.66 58.96
CA GLY A 320 -29.61 9.58 59.94
C GLY A 320 -29.65 8.16 59.34
N LEU A 321 -29.51 8.01 58.02
CA LEU A 321 -29.33 6.70 57.39
C LEU A 321 -27.92 6.16 57.66
N THR A 322 -27.82 4.84 57.85
CA THR A 322 -26.51 4.16 57.85
C THR A 322 -25.90 4.15 56.44
N GLU A 323 -24.58 4.03 56.33
CA GLU A 323 -23.86 4.05 55.04
C GLU A 323 -24.40 3.01 54.05
N ASP A 324 -24.71 1.79 54.53
CA ASP A 324 -25.26 0.72 53.70
C ASP A 324 -26.67 1.05 53.18
N GLN A 325 -27.49 1.69 54.01
CA GLN A 325 -28.83 2.13 53.61
C GLN A 325 -28.76 3.30 52.62
N ALA A 326 -27.89 4.28 52.86
CA ALA A 326 -27.67 5.40 51.94
C ALA A 326 -27.16 4.93 50.57
N LYS A 327 -26.19 4.01 50.53
CA LYS A 327 -25.74 3.36 49.28
C LYS A 327 -26.89 2.67 48.54
N ALA A 328 -27.73 1.93 49.26
CA ALA A 328 -28.87 1.24 48.67
C ALA A 328 -29.87 2.23 48.04
N VAL A 329 -30.16 3.35 48.72
CA VAL A 329 -31.04 4.40 48.19
C VAL A 329 -30.45 5.06 46.94
N VAL A 330 -29.17 5.49 46.97
CA VAL A 330 -28.50 6.09 45.80
C VAL A 330 -28.53 5.11 44.62
N CYS A 331 -28.20 3.83 44.85
CA CYS A 331 -28.23 2.82 43.80
C CYS A 331 -29.64 2.59 43.21
N ALA A 332 -30.68 2.59 44.04
CA ALA A 332 -32.07 2.46 43.60
C ALA A 332 -32.51 3.65 42.73
N ILE A 333 -32.08 4.87 43.07
CA ILE A 333 -32.38 6.08 42.29
C ILE A 333 -31.61 6.05 40.95
N VAL A 334 -30.32 5.70 40.95
CA VAL A 334 -29.52 5.57 39.71
C VAL A 334 -30.09 4.51 38.77
N LYS A 335 -30.57 3.38 39.32
CA LYS A 335 -31.23 2.30 38.56
C LYS A 335 -32.68 2.62 38.16
N LYS A 336 -33.18 3.83 38.45
CA LYS A 336 -34.57 4.26 38.18
C LYS A 336 -35.63 3.37 38.83
N GLN A 337 -35.31 2.76 39.97
CA GLN A 337 -36.23 1.91 40.73
C GLN A 337 -37.17 2.74 41.63
N VAL A 338 -36.81 3.99 41.93
CA VAL A 338 -37.64 4.95 42.66
C VAL A 338 -38.34 5.86 41.66
N ARG A 339 -39.68 5.83 41.62
CA ARG A 339 -40.46 6.70 40.73
C ARG A 339 -40.39 8.16 41.19
N HIS A 340 -40.38 9.09 40.23
CA HIS A 340 -40.38 10.54 40.45
C HIS A 340 -39.15 11.13 41.17
N VAL A 341 -38.06 10.36 41.29
CA VAL A 341 -36.80 10.80 41.87
C VAL A 341 -35.66 10.47 40.91
N ALA A 342 -34.77 11.44 40.67
CA ALA A 342 -33.58 11.26 39.84
C ALA A 342 -32.42 12.12 40.38
N ILE A 343 -31.19 11.61 40.26
CA ILE A 343 -29.98 12.38 40.52
C ILE A 343 -29.65 13.17 39.26
N GLN A 344 -29.57 14.49 39.38
CA GLN A 344 -29.05 15.34 38.32
C GLN A 344 -27.53 15.30 38.35
N TYR A 345 -26.93 14.97 37.21
CA TYR A 345 -25.50 14.82 37.03
C TYR A 345 -24.91 15.98 36.26
#